data_AF-A0A1Q4ZK25-F1
#
_entry.id   AF-A0A1Q4ZK25-F1
#
_cell.length_a   1.000
_cell.length_b   1.000
_cell.length_c   1.000
_cell.angle_alpha   90.00
_cell.angle_beta   90.00
_cell.angle_gamma   90.00
#
_symmetry.space_group_name_H-M   'P 1'
#
loop_
_entity.id
_entity.type
_entity.pdbx_description
1 polymer ?
#
loop_
_entity_poly.entity_id
_entity_poly.type
_entity_poly.pdbx_seq_one_letter_code
_entity_poly.pdbx_strand_id
1 'polypeptide(L)'
;MLGEFRRSAVLVPLDVDGDLWSAEQNGVRWICAFSDEEALARFAQARGDAEREWAYRAALGARLLDVMVPMLPGPAGVALDAGSDDGMVFPPVAGIVPDAVAVDLRGMR
;
A
#
# COMPACT_ATOMS: atom_id res chain seq x y z
N MET A 1 14.11 7.34 1.52
CA MET A 1 12.86 6.76 0.99
C MET A 1 12.60 5.33 1.46
N LEU A 2 13.06 4.24 0.81
CA LEU A 2 12.66 2.87 1.22
C LEU A 2 13.01 2.52 2.68
N GLY A 3 14.26 2.79 3.11
CA GLY A 3 14.67 2.49 4.48
C GLY A 3 13.90 3.32 5.52
N GLU A 4 13.53 4.54 5.17
CA GLU A 4 12.71 5.42 6.02
C GLU A 4 11.28 4.89 6.13
N PHE A 5 10.63 4.64 4.99
CA PHE A 5 9.31 4.01 4.95
C PHE A 5 9.26 2.71 5.76
N ARG A 6 10.27 1.85 5.62
CA ARG A 6 10.37 0.60 6.39
C ARG A 6 10.30 0.81 7.90
N ARG A 7 10.79 1.94 8.41
CA ARG A 7 10.81 2.30 9.84
C ARG A 7 9.62 3.16 10.27
N SER A 8 8.89 3.76 9.34
CA SER A 8 7.73 4.59 9.64
C SER A 8 6.50 3.73 9.94
N ALA A 9 5.73 4.16 10.93
CA ALA A 9 4.36 3.68 11.10
C ALA A 9 3.47 4.39 10.08
N VAL A 10 2.62 3.64 9.40
CA VAL A 10 1.66 4.12 8.40
C VAL A 10 0.28 3.57 8.71
N LEU A 11 -0.75 4.30 8.33
CA LEU A 11 -2.15 3.92 8.47
C LEU A 11 -2.57 3.08 7.26
N VAL A 12 -3.12 1.90 7.50
CA VAL A 12 -3.65 1.02 6.45
C VAL A 12 -5.15 0.91 6.64
N PRO A 13 -5.96 1.50 5.74
CA PRO A 13 -7.41 1.39 5.84
C PRO A 13 -7.87 -0.05 5.65
N LEU A 14 -9.02 -0.34 6.25
CA LEU A 14 -9.70 -1.61 6.11
C LEU A 14 -10.92 -1.46 5.21
N ASP A 15 -11.24 -2.51 4.46
CA ASP A 15 -12.50 -2.58 3.73
C ASP A 15 -13.69 -2.92 4.66
N VAL A 16 -14.86 -3.12 4.07
CA VAL A 16 -16.09 -3.43 4.82
C VAL A 16 -16.04 -4.78 5.53
N ASP A 17 -15.21 -5.71 5.06
CA ASP A 17 -15.04 -7.05 5.62
C ASP A 17 -13.92 -7.08 6.68
N GLY A 18 -13.19 -5.96 6.84
CA GLY A 18 -12.10 -5.79 7.79
C GLY A 18 -10.74 -6.23 7.25
N ASP A 19 -10.66 -6.54 5.97
CA ASP A 19 -9.41 -6.86 5.27
C ASP A 19 -8.67 -5.58 4.87
N LEU A 20 -7.38 -5.70 4.54
CA LEU A 20 -6.59 -4.54 4.13
C LEU A 20 -7.12 -3.98 2.81
N TRP A 21 -7.40 -2.68 2.81
CA TRP A 21 -7.79 -2.00 1.59
C TRP A 21 -6.67 -2.07 0.57
N SER A 22 -7.01 -2.55 -0.63
CA SER A 22 -6.09 -2.62 -1.75
C SER A 22 -6.75 -2.20 -3.05
N ALA A 23 -5.94 -1.74 -4.00
CA ALA A 23 -6.37 -1.38 -5.34
C ALA A 23 -5.61 -2.21 -6.37
N GLU A 24 -6.28 -2.66 -7.43
CA GLU A 24 -5.60 -3.32 -8.55
C GLU A 24 -5.31 -2.32 -9.66
N GLN A 25 -4.06 -2.28 -10.11
CA GLN A 25 -3.63 -1.43 -11.22
C GLN A 25 -2.50 -2.10 -11.99
N ASN A 26 -2.64 -2.19 -13.32
CA ASN A 26 -1.65 -2.80 -14.21
C ASN A 26 -1.25 -4.24 -13.84
N GLY A 27 -2.19 -5.04 -13.31
CA GLY A 27 -1.95 -6.42 -12.89
C GLY A 27 -1.19 -6.55 -11.56
N VAL A 28 -0.99 -5.45 -10.83
CA VAL A 28 -0.40 -5.44 -9.49
C VAL A 28 -1.47 -5.03 -8.47
N ARG A 29 -1.51 -5.75 -7.35
CA ARG A 29 -2.32 -5.38 -6.19
C ARG A 29 -1.54 -4.45 -5.26
N TRP A 30 -2.09 -3.30 -4.95
CA TRP A 30 -1.47 -2.27 -4.12
C TRP A 30 -2.17 -2.20 -2.78
N ILE A 31 -1.48 -2.57 -1.70
CA ILE A 31 -1.93 -2.22 -0.35
C ILE A 31 -1.84 -0.70 -0.23
N CYS A 32 -2.96 -0.04 0.04
CA CYS A 32 -2.95 1.40 0.28
C CYS A 32 -2.48 1.66 1.72
N ALA A 33 -1.51 2.55 1.88
CA ALA A 33 -1.03 3.01 3.16
C ALA A 33 -0.95 4.54 3.17
N PHE A 34 -1.09 5.15 4.33
CA PHE A 34 -1.12 6.60 4.48
C PHE A 34 -0.16 7.03 5.59
N SER A 35 0.55 8.12 5.37
CA SER A 35 1.51 8.68 6.33
C SER A 35 0.79 9.21 7.57
N ASP A 36 -0.39 9.79 7.40
CA ASP A 36 -1.23 10.31 8.46
C ASP A 36 -2.74 10.26 8.12
N GLU A 37 -3.56 10.70 9.08
CA GLU A 37 -5.02 10.74 8.93
C GLU A 37 -5.48 11.76 7.87
N GLU A 38 -4.71 12.82 7.64
CA GLU A 38 -5.07 13.86 6.67
C GLU A 38 -4.89 13.33 5.25
N ALA A 39 -3.82 12.58 4.99
CA ALA A 39 -3.63 11.86 3.74
C ALA A 39 -4.73 10.81 3.50
N LEU A 40 -5.12 10.04 4.51
CA LEU A 40 -6.24 9.11 4.42
C LEU A 40 -7.57 9.83 4.15
N ALA A 41 -7.83 10.96 4.81
CA ALA A 41 -9.04 11.74 4.62
C ALA A 41 -9.13 12.33 3.20
N ARG A 42 -8.01 12.80 2.63
CA ARG A 42 -7.95 13.26 1.23
C ARG A 42 -8.27 12.12 0.26
N PHE A 43 -7.73 10.93 0.51
CA PHE A 43 -8.07 9.75 -0.29
C PHE A 43 -9.56 9.40 -0.21
N ALA A 44 -10.15 9.39 1.00
CA ALA A 44 -11.58 9.15 1.18
C ALA A 44 -12.44 10.18 0.43
N GLN A 45 -12.06 11.47 0.48
CA GLN A 45 -12.72 12.54 -0.26
C GLN A 45 -12.65 12.32 -1.78
N ALA A 46 -11.47 11.99 -2.31
CA ALA A 46 -11.29 11.73 -3.74
C ALA A 46 -12.13 10.54 -4.23
N ARG A 47 -12.46 9.60 -3.35
CA ARG A 47 -13.34 8.46 -3.64
C ARG A 47 -14.84 8.77 -3.54
N GLY A 48 -15.22 9.93 -2.99
CA GLY A 48 -16.62 10.24 -2.66
C GLY A 48 -17.12 9.54 -1.38
N ASP A 49 -16.20 9.01 -0.58
CA ASP A 49 -16.47 8.20 0.62
C ASP A 49 -16.15 8.97 1.92
N ALA A 50 -16.13 10.31 1.87
CA ALA A 50 -15.75 11.15 3.00
C ALA A 50 -16.72 11.08 4.19
N GLU A 51 -18.00 10.80 3.94
CA GLU A 51 -19.04 10.72 4.97
C GLU A 51 -19.05 9.37 5.71
N ARG A 52 -18.29 8.39 5.22
CA ARG A 52 -18.15 7.07 5.84
C ARG A 52 -17.04 7.10 6.89
N GLU A 53 -17.22 6.35 7.97
CA GLU A 53 -16.13 6.06 8.91
C GLU A 53 -15.12 5.08 8.29
N TRP A 54 -13.86 5.50 8.23
CA TRP A 54 -12.74 4.70 7.71
C TRP A 54 -11.97 4.07 8.86
N ALA A 55 -12.22 2.78 9.11
CA ALA A 55 -11.39 2.00 10.02
C ALA A 55 -9.99 1.82 9.41
N TYR A 56 -8.95 1.97 10.22
CA TYR A 56 -7.58 1.76 9.80
C TYR A 56 -6.75 1.09 10.91
N ARG A 57 -5.60 0.53 10.52
CA ARG A 57 -4.59 0.01 11.47
C ARG A 57 -3.25 0.67 11.22
N ALA A 58 -2.53 0.98 12.30
CA ALA A 58 -1.15 1.40 12.19
C ALA A 58 -0.23 0.17 12.03
N ALA A 59 0.70 0.21 11.08
CA ALA A 59 1.72 -0.81 10.89
C ALA A 59 3.03 -0.19 10.43
N LEU A 60 4.17 -0.84 10.75
CA LEU A 60 5.45 -0.45 10.16
C LEU A 60 5.45 -0.76 8.65
N GLY A 61 6.04 0.12 7.85
CA GLY A 61 6.20 -0.12 6.41
C GLY A 61 6.92 -1.45 6.10
N ALA A 62 7.89 -1.85 6.93
CA ALA A 62 8.56 -3.15 6.81
C ALA A 62 7.59 -4.33 6.96
N ARG A 63 6.61 -4.24 7.87
CA ARG A 63 5.60 -5.30 8.04
C ARG A 63 4.74 -5.43 6.78
N LEU A 64 4.42 -4.32 6.12
CA LEU A 64 3.64 -4.35 4.88
C LEU A 64 4.43 -5.07 3.78
N LEU A 65 5.69 -4.68 3.57
CA LEU A 65 6.53 -5.22 2.49
C LEU A 65 6.96 -6.67 2.73
N ASP A 66 7.33 -7.01 3.96
CA ASP A 66 8.00 -8.28 4.24
C ASP A 66 7.03 -9.37 4.72
N VAL A 67 5.84 -8.99 5.19
CA VAL A 67 4.87 -9.93 5.76
C VAL A 67 3.53 -9.88 5.02
N MET A 68 2.95 -8.69 4.81
CA MET A 68 1.60 -8.62 4.23
C MET A 68 1.61 -8.87 2.72
N VAL A 69 2.56 -8.27 1.99
CA VAL A 69 2.71 -8.49 0.54
C VAL A 69 2.86 -9.98 0.19
N PRO A 70 3.74 -10.76 0.83
CA PRO A 70 3.87 -12.19 0.52
C PRO A 70 2.62 -13.05 0.75
N MET A 71 1.64 -12.55 1.50
CA MET A 71 0.39 -13.26 1.77
C MET A 71 -0.68 -13.00 0.70
N LEU A 72 -0.47 -12.01 -0.17
CA LEU A 72 -1.41 -11.70 -1.24
C LEU A 72 -1.20 -12.64 -2.45
N PRO A 73 -2.29 -13.02 -3.15
CA PRO A 73 -2.16 -13.79 -4.37
C PRO A 73 -1.61 -12.91 -5.51
N GLY A 74 -0.51 -13.34 -6.13
CA GLY A 74 0.08 -12.67 -7.28
C GLY A 74 0.96 -11.45 -6.94
N PRO A 75 1.36 -10.66 -7.95
CA PRO A 75 2.23 -9.51 -7.75
C PRO A 75 1.58 -8.43 -6.88
N ALA A 76 2.23 -8.05 -5.79
CA ALA A 76 1.70 -7.05 -4.87
C ALA A 76 2.75 -6.07 -4.33
N GLY A 77 2.36 -4.80 -4.22
CA GLY A 77 3.17 -3.72 -3.69
C GLY A 77 2.44 -2.88 -2.65
N VAL A 78 3.08 -1.80 -2.23
CA VAL A 78 2.47 -0.81 -1.33
C VAL A 78 2.42 0.55 -2.03
N ALA A 79 1.27 1.21 -1.97
CA ALA A 79 1.10 2.60 -2.40
C ALA A 79 0.93 3.47 -1.15
N LEU A 80 1.92 4.32 -0.88
CA LEU A 80 1.88 5.33 0.18
C LEU A 80 1.24 6.62 -0.34
N ASP A 81 0.27 7.14 0.41
CA ASP A 81 -0.45 8.38 0.12
C ASP A 81 -1.05 8.38 -1.29
N ALA A 82 -1.75 7.29 -1.62
CA ALA A 82 -2.37 7.09 -2.93
C ALA A 82 -3.30 8.26 -3.29
N GLY A 83 -3.14 8.79 -4.50
CA GLY A 83 -3.91 9.95 -4.98
C GLY A 83 -3.37 11.32 -4.54
N SER A 84 -2.27 11.35 -3.77
CA SER A 84 -1.51 12.57 -3.48
C SER A 84 -0.48 12.88 -4.57
N ASP A 85 -0.18 14.16 -4.78
CA ASP A 85 0.90 14.61 -5.68
C ASP A 85 2.29 14.13 -5.21
N ASP A 86 2.47 13.96 -3.90
CA ASP A 86 3.69 13.44 -3.27
C ASP A 86 3.61 11.92 -3.01
N GLY A 87 2.60 11.24 -3.56
CA GLY A 87 2.39 9.81 -3.37
C GLY A 87 3.56 8.96 -3.90
N MET A 88 3.78 7.82 -3.27
CA MET A 88 4.90 6.93 -3.60
C MET A 88 4.46 5.47 -3.70
N VAL A 89 5.07 4.73 -4.62
CA VAL A 89 4.87 3.28 -4.74
C VAL A 89 6.12 2.49 -4.41
N PHE A 90 5.91 1.36 -3.75
CA PHE A 90 6.91 0.34 -3.44
C PHE A 90 6.54 -0.92 -4.23
N PRO A 91 7.07 -1.07 -5.46
CA PRO A 91 6.67 -2.16 -6.36
C PRO A 91 7.16 -3.54 -5.90
N PRO A 92 6.55 -4.63 -6.40
CA PRO A 92 6.94 -6.01 -6.13
C PRO A 92 8.29 -6.40 -6.78
N VAL A 93 9.39 -5.70 -6.53
CA VAL A 93 10.70 -6.02 -7.11
C VAL A 93 11.73 -6.41 -6.05
N ALA A 94 12.76 -7.13 -6.49
CA ALA A 94 13.87 -7.54 -5.65
C ALA A 94 14.51 -6.31 -4.98
N GLY A 95 14.79 -6.44 -3.68
CA GLY A 95 15.29 -5.35 -2.85
C GLY A 95 14.21 -4.43 -2.25
N ILE A 96 12.95 -4.53 -2.71
CA ILE A 96 11.80 -3.86 -2.07
C ILE A 96 10.95 -4.86 -1.28
N VAL A 97 10.63 -5.99 -1.90
CA VAL A 97 9.89 -7.11 -1.28
C VAL A 97 10.80 -8.35 -1.19
N PRO A 98 10.44 -9.38 -0.40
CA PRO A 98 11.19 -10.63 -0.37
C PRO A 98 11.33 -11.26 -1.76
N ASP A 99 12.51 -11.82 -2.06
CA ASP A 99 12.84 -12.37 -3.38
C ASP A 99 11.84 -13.45 -3.85
N ALA A 100 11.24 -14.20 -2.93
CA ALA A 100 10.26 -15.25 -3.23
C ALA A 100 8.98 -14.73 -3.91
N VAL A 101 8.66 -13.44 -3.78
CA VAL A 101 7.47 -12.80 -4.35
C VAL A 101 7.81 -11.61 -5.26
N ALA A 102 9.09 -11.37 -5.50
CA ALA A 102 9.55 -10.34 -6.42
C ALA A 102 9.27 -10.75 -7.88
N VAL A 103 8.84 -9.79 -8.70
CA VAL A 103 8.70 -9.93 -10.14
C VAL A 103 9.81 -9.20 -10.86
N ASP A 104 10.22 -9.74 -12.01
CA ASP A 104 11.13 -9.04 -12.91
C ASP A 104 10.32 -8.09 -13.81
N LEU A 105 10.41 -6.79 -13.54
CA LEU A 105 9.76 -5.76 -14.36
C LEU A 105 10.43 -5.56 -15.73
N ARG A 106 11.56 -6.23 -16.04
CA ARG A 106 12.22 -6.15 -17.36
C ARG A 106 11.36 -6.69 -18.51
N GLY A 107 10.20 -7.30 -18.24
CA GLY A 107 9.26 -7.81 -19.24
C GLY A 107 8.05 -6.92 -19.58
N MET A 108 7.83 -5.81 -18.87
CA MET A 108 6.64 -4.95 -19.10
C MET A 108 6.91 -3.85 -20.13
N ARG A 109 7.21 -4.26 -21.38
CA ARG A 109 7.28 -3.34 -22.53
C ARG A 109 5.93 -3.26 -23.25
#